data_AF-A0A415M2C1-F1
#
_entry.id   AF-A0A415M2C1-F1
#
_cell.length_a   1.000
_cell.length_b   1.000
_cell.length_c   1.000
_cell.angle_alpha   90.00
_cell.angle_beta   90.00
_cell.angle_gamma   90.00
#
_symmetry.space_group_name_H-M   'P 1'
#
loop_
_entity.id
_entity.type
_entity.pdbx_description
1 polymer ?
#
loop_
_entity_poly.entity_id
_entity_poly.type
_entity_poly.pdbx_seq_one_letter_code
_entity_poly.pdbx_strand_id
1 'polypeptide(L)'
;METEKVYQEKTARTIQQKQDGSGTLQFVDNRPMNPVLQRVGEDEEDALQGKFEQPLQREEDDEAMQGKFEEPVQKKNETGMPDNLKAGIEDLSGFAMDDVRVHYNSDKPATVQALAYTQGTDIHVAPGQEQHLPHEAWHVAQQMAGRVEPTTEMGGLPVNDNVGLEHEADVMGARANSI
;
A
#
# COMPACT_ATOMS: atom_id res chain seq x y z
N MET A 1 66.48 22.12 -20.90
CA MET A 1 65.55 21.69 -21.95
C MET A 1 64.60 20.68 -21.31
N GLU A 2 63.30 20.86 -21.10
CA GLU A 2 62.37 21.98 -21.10
C GLU A 2 61.12 21.39 -20.41
N THR A 3 60.52 22.14 -19.50
CA THR A 3 59.27 21.78 -18.83
C THR A 3 58.11 22.10 -19.76
N GLU A 4 57.13 21.21 -19.94
CA GLU A 4 55.80 21.66 -20.34
C GLU A 4 54.67 20.78 -19.77
N LYS A 5 53.89 21.42 -18.89
CA LYS A 5 52.57 21.02 -18.44
C LYS A 5 51.61 21.23 -19.60
N VAL A 6 50.72 20.29 -19.88
CA VAL A 6 49.50 20.58 -20.63
C VAL A 6 48.31 20.07 -19.83
N TYR A 7 47.75 21.00 -19.06
CA TYR A 7 46.36 20.97 -18.61
C TYR A 7 45.46 21.08 -19.84
N GLN A 8 44.50 20.17 -20.00
CA GLN A 8 43.35 20.42 -20.85
C GLN A 8 42.12 20.70 -19.97
N GLU A 9 41.88 21.98 -19.68
CA GLU A 9 40.56 22.53 -19.39
C GLU A 9 40.00 23.14 -20.68
N LYS A 10 38.93 22.55 -21.25
CA LYS A 10 37.96 23.16 -22.20
C LYS A 10 36.75 22.20 -22.22
N THR A 11 35.48 22.52 -21.98
CA THR A 11 34.70 23.76 -22.09
C THR A 11 33.41 23.66 -21.26
N ALA A 12 32.99 24.77 -20.65
CA ALA A 12 31.68 24.95 -20.05
C ALA A 12 30.56 25.15 -21.11
N ARG A 13 29.39 24.60 -20.78
CA ARG A 13 28.01 25.06 -21.03
C ARG A 13 27.68 25.80 -22.33
N THR A 14 26.80 25.20 -23.14
CA THR A 14 25.75 25.92 -23.89
C THR A 14 24.43 25.17 -23.73
N ILE A 15 23.53 25.71 -22.90
CA ILE A 15 22.11 25.34 -22.88
C ILE A 15 21.44 26.24 -23.92
N GLN A 16 21.02 25.67 -25.04
CA GLN A 16 20.12 26.36 -25.97
C GLN A 16 18.68 26.05 -25.56
N GLN A 17 18.07 27.04 -24.91
CA GLN A 17 16.64 27.17 -24.73
C GLN A 17 16.02 27.49 -26.11
N LYS A 18 15.15 26.62 -26.61
CA LYS A 18 14.28 26.91 -27.75
C LYS A 18 12.83 26.83 -27.25
N GLN A 19 12.26 28.01 -27.01
CA GLN A 19 10.82 28.22 -27.05
C GLN A 19 10.42 28.34 -28.52
N ASP A 20 9.41 27.59 -28.95
CA ASP A 20 8.13 28.15 -29.36
C ASP A 20 7.20 27.06 -29.90
N GLY A 21 5.91 27.16 -29.55
CA GLY A 21 4.85 26.43 -30.24
C GLY A 21 3.81 25.75 -29.34
N SER A 22 2.93 26.54 -28.73
CA SER A 22 1.50 26.24 -28.61
C SER A 22 1.11 24.81 -28.18
N GLY A 23 1.14 24.56 -26.86
CA GLY A 23 0.49 23.41 -26.23
C GLY A 23 -0.39 23.87 -25.08
N THR A 24 -1.41 24.69 -25.36
CA THR A 24 -2.43 25.09 -24.38
C THR A 24 -3.16 23.86 -23.85
N LEU A 25 -2.78 23.37 -22.68
CA LEU A 25 -3.61 22.49 -21.85
C LEU A 25 -4.68 23.35 -21.17
N GLN A 26 -5.82 23.50 -21.85
CA GLN A 26 -7.03 24.04 -21.24
C GLN A 26 -7.72 22.91 -20.48
N PHE A 27 -7.54 22.87 -19.16
CA PHE A 27 -8.46 22.14 -18.30
C PHE A 27 -9.74 22.98 -18.18
N VAL A 28 -10.78 22.56 -18.89
CA VAL A 28 -12.13 23.11 -18.74
C VAL A 28 -12.76 22.40 -17.56
N ASP A 29 -12.79 23.06 -16.40
CA ASP A 29 -13.53 22.59 -15.24
C ASP A 29 -15.03 22.80 -15.51
N ASN A 30 -15.71 21.74 -15.95
CA ASN A 30 -17.16 21.74 -16.22
C ASN A 30 -17.94 21.10 -15.05
N ARG A 31 -17.60 21.46 -13.81
CA ARG A 31 -18.41 21.08 -12.65
C ARG A 31 -19.69 21.93 -12.61
N PRO A 32 -20.90 21.36 -12.68
CA PRO A 32 -22.10 22.08 -12.29
C PRO A 32 -22.08 22.29 -10.77
N MET A 33 -21.53 23.41 -10.33
CA MET A 33 -21.74 23.92 -8.97
C MET A 33 -23.14 24.49 -8.89
N ASN A 34 -23.99 23.77 -8.15
CA ASN A 34 -25.32 24.15 -7.73
C ASN A 34 -25.22 25.32 -6.73
N PRO A 35 -25.68 26.55 -7.01
CA PRO A 35 -25.85 27.54 -5.98
C PRO A 35 -27.29 27.46 -5.45
N VAL A 36 -27.49 26.74 -4.36
CA VAL A 36 -28.64 26.98 -3.47
C VAL A 36 -28.40 28.34 -2.84
N LEU A 37 -29.02 29.37 -3.44
CA LEU A 37 -29.16 30.67 -2.81
C LEU A 37 -30.64 30.91 -2.50
N GLN A 38 -30.87 30.91 -1.20
CA GLN A 38 -32.06 31.33 -0.48
C GLN A 38 -32.51 32.73 -0.92
N ARG A 39 -33.77 32.88 -1.35
CA ARG A 39 -34.53 34.13 -1.29
C ARG A 39 -35.96 33.86 -0.84
N VAL A 40 -36.33 34.61 0.19
CA VAL A 40 -37.63 34.76 0.82
C VAL A 40 -38.43 35.84 0.05
N GLY A 41 -39.76 35.77 0.13
CA GLY A 41 -40.71 36.81 -0.28
C GLY A 41 -41.69 36.30 -1.32
N GLU A 42 -42.79 35.65 -0.95
CA GLU A 42 -44.09 36.23 -0.51
C GLU A 42 -45.08 36.25 -1.69
N ASP A 43 -46.38 36.21 -1.37
CA ASP A 43 -47.57 36.33 -2.23
C ASP A 43 -48.15 35.00 -2.80
N GLU A 44 -49.40 34.56 -2.60
CA GLU A 44 -50.56 34.94 -1.77
C GLU A 44 -51.47 33.67 -1.62
N GLU A 45 -52.33 33.69 -0.60
CA GLU A 45 -53.67 33.09 -0.51
C GLU A 45 -54.05 31.78 -1.25
N ASP A 46 -54.37 30.72 -0.50
CA ASP A 46 -55.71 30.13 -0.56
C ASP A 46 -56.01 29.33 0.71
N ALA A 47 -57.16 29.60 1.30
CA ALA A 47 -57.63 29.02 2.54
C ALA A 47 -58.47 27.78 2.23
N LEU A 48 -58.06 26.59 2.67
CA LEU A 48 -59.03 25.51 2.86
C LEU A 48 -58.69 24.55 4.00
N GLN A 49 -59.58 24.65 4.98
CA GLN A 49 -59.71 23.93 6.22
C GLN A 49 -60.09 22.46 5.95
N GLY A 50 -59.19 21.52 6.25
CA GLY A 50 -59.41 20.08 6.06
C GLY A 50 -58.97 19.29 7.29
N LYS A 51 -59.94 18.92 8.12
CA LYS A 51 -59.85 18.10 9.34
C LYS A 51 -59.18 16.73 9.07
N PHE A 52 -58.27 16.26 9.92
CA PHE A 52 -58.22 14.85 10.36
C PHE A 52 -57.36 14.68 11.63
N GLU A 53 -57.94 14.01 12.63
CA GLU A 53 -57.38 13.71 13.95
C GLU A 53 -56.67 12.33 13.96
N GLN A 54 -55.40 12.31 14.45
CA GLN A 54 -54.66 11.25 15.16
C GLN A 54 -54.38 9.87 14.48
N PRO A 55 -53.57 8.97 15.09
CA PRO A 55 -52.11 9.03 15.25
C PRO A 55 -51.44 7.77 14.64
N LEU A 56 -50.25 7.89 14.04
CA LEU A 56 -49.47 6.73 13.60
C LEU A 56 -48.26 6.56 14.53
N GLN A 57 -48.40 5.62 15.46
CA GLN A 57 -47.27 4.88 16.05
C GLN A 57 -46.44 4.32 14.89
N ARG A 58 -45.22 4.84 14.72
CA ARG A 58 -44.18 4.13 14.00
C ARG A 58 -43.38 3.39 15.05
N GLU A 59 -43.60 2.09 15.04
CA GLU A 59 -42.88 1.12 15.84
C GLU A 59 -41.37 1.30 15.63
N GLU A 60 -40.67 1.31 16.75
CA GLU A 60 -39.23 1.28 16.86
C GLU A 60 -38.78 -0.08 16.32
N ASP A 61 -38.35 -0.13 15.06
CA ASP A 61 -37.65 -1.29 14.52
C ASP A 61 -36.24 -1.27 15.12
N ASP A 62 -36.19 -1.74 16.37
CA ASP A 62 -35.00 -2.08 17.12
C ASP A 62 -34.40 -3.36 16.48
N GLU A 63 -33.91 -3.23 15.24
CA GLU A 63 -32.93 -4.17 14.70
C GLU A 63 -31.60 -3.87 15.39
N ALA A 64 -31.53 -4.27 16.67
CA ALA A 64 -30.30 -4.57 17.35
C ALA A 64 -29.60 -5.69 16.58
N MET A 65 -28.93 -5.31 15.49
CA MET A 65 -27.98 -6.12 14.77
C MET A 65 -26.82 -6.36 15.76
N GLN A 66 -26.99 -7.35 16.64
CA GLN A 66 -25.91 -7.97 17.40
C GLN A 66 -24.98 -8.62 16.37
N GLY A 67 -24.14 -7.79 15.75
CA GLY A 67 -22.87 -8.24 15.24
C GLY A 67 -22.12 -8.80 16.44
N LYS A 68 -22.25 -10.11 16.65
CA LYS A 68 -21.21 -10.88 17.32
C LYS A 68 -19.93 -10.57 16.57
N PHE A 69 -19.18 -9.59 17.06
CA PHE A 69 -17.75 -9.54 16.83
C PHE A 69 -17.24 -10.84 17.46
N GLU A 70 -17.19 -11.89 16.65
CA GLU A 70 -16.34 -13.03 16.94
C GLU A 70 -14.94 -12.43 16.96
N GLU A 71 -14.41 -12.14 18.16
CA GLU A 71 -13.00 -11.84 18.31
C GLU A 71 -12.25 -12.90 17.51
N PRO A 72 -11.37 -12.51 16.56
CA PRO A 72 -10.64 -13.49 15.79
C PRO A 72 -9.88 -14.34 16.79
N VAL A 73 -10.26 -15.61 16.89
CA VAL A 73 -9.59 -16.57 17.76
C VAL A 73 -8.17 -16.63 17.24
N GLN A 74 -7.26 -15.96 17.94
CA GLN A 74 -5.85 -15.89 17.56
C GLN A 74 -5.32 -17.32 17.56
N LYS A 75 -5.27 -17.89 16.36
CA LYS A 75 -4.74 -19.22 16.13
C LYS A 75 -3.29 -19.19 16.58
N LYS A 76 -2.85 -20.23 17.27
CA LYS A 76 -1.46 -20.33 17.72
C LYS A 76 -0.54 -20.07 16.52
N ASN A 77 0.37 -19.13 16.66
CA ASN A 77 1.33 -18.81 15.62
C ASN A 77 2.37 -19.95 15.51
N GLU A 78 2.34 -20.65 14.39
CA GLU A 78 3.28 -21.73 14.06
C GLU A 78 4.20 -21.35 12.89
N THR A 79 4.15 -20.10 12.46
CA THR A 79 4.85 -19.62 11.26
C THR A 79 6.35 -19.45 11.50
N GLY A 80 6.74 -19.22 12.76
CA GLY A 80 8.08 -18.79 13.12
C GLY A 80 8.27 -17.27 13.11
N MET A 81 7.31 -16.48 12.60
CA MET A 81 7.33 -15.02 12.74
C MET A 81 6.98 -14.59 14.17
N PRO A 82 7.49 -13.44 14.65
CA PRO A 82 6.96 -12.79 15.85
C PRO A 82 5.46 -12.51 15.72
N ASP A 83 4.71 -12.63 16.83
CA ASP A 83 3.24 -12.46 16.82
C ASP A 83 2.81 -11.06 16.38
N ASN A 84 3.53 -10.03 16.83
CA ASN A 84 3.29 -8.64 16.41
C ASN A 84 3.49 -8.46 14.91
N LEU A 85 4.56 -9.07 14.36
CA LEU A 85 4.82 -9.01 12.92
C LEU A 85 3.72 -9.72 12.15
N LYS A 86 3.35 -10.96 12.54
CA LYS A 86 2.28 -11.71 11.87
C LYS A 86 0.98 -10.89 11.86
N ALA A 87 0.54 -10.43 13.02
CA ALA A 87 -0.69 -9.65 13.16
C ALA A 87 -0.63 -8.34 12.35
N GLY A 88 0.51 -7.63 12.38
CA GLY A 88 0.67 -6.40 11.63
C GLY A 88 0.65 -6.58 10.12
N ILE A 89 1.24 -7.67 9.61
CA ILE A 89 1.15 -8.00 8.18
C ILE A 89 -0.29 -8.36 7.80
N GLU A 90 -0.97 -9.17 8.61
CA GLU A 90 -2.36 -9.59 8.37
C GLU A 90 -3.32 -8.38 8.36
N ASP A 91 -3.16 -7.45 9.31
CA ASP A 91 -3.96 -6.22 9.40
C ASP A 91 -3.74 -5.29 8.20
N LEU A 92 -2.47 -5.06 7.83
CA LEU A 92 -2.12 -4.12 6.77
C LEU A 92 -2.38 -4.68 5.36
N SER A 93 -2.26 -6.00 5.17
CA SER A 93 -2.39 -6.64 3.86
C SER A 93 -3.76 -7.26 3.60
N GLY A 94 -4.51 -7.61 4.65
CA GLY A 94 -5.76 -8.36 4.56
C GLY A 94 -5.59 -9.85 4.20
N PHE A 95 -4.35 -10.36 4.15
CA PHE A 95 -4.06 -11.77 3.89
C PHE A 95 -3.67 -12.50 5.16
N ALA A 96 -4.19 -13.72 5.35
CA ALA A 96 -3.76 -14.59 6.44
C ALA A 96 -2.33 -15.10 6.20
N MET A 97 -1.54 -15.13 7.26
CA MET A 97 -0.13 -15.52 7.22
C MET A 97 0.13 -16.90 7.85
N ASP A 98 -0.93 -17.65 8.19
CA ASP A 98 -0.84 -18.94 8.90
C ASP A 98 -0.04 -20.02 8.16
N ASP A 99 0.01 -19.95 6.82
CA ASP A 99 0.73 -20.91 5.98
C ASP A 99 2.21 -20.54 5.77
N VAL A 100 2.66 -19.39 6.29
CA VAL A 100 4.04 -18.93 6.19
C VAL A 100 4.95 -19.74 7.09
N ARG A 101 6.16 -20.06 6.62
CA ARG A 101 7.19 -20.77 7.39
C ARG A 101 8.51 -20.01 7.33
N VAL A 102 9.00 -19.59 8.50
CA VAL A 102 10.30 -18.94 8.65
C VAL A 102 11.36 -19.97 9.03
N HIS A 103 12.37 -20.08 8.18
CA HIS A 103 13.53 -20.93 8.37
C HIS A 103 14.72 -20.05 8.80
N TYR A 104 14.87 -19.88 10.11
CA TYR A 104 16.01 -19.17 10.69
C TYR A 104 17.31 -19.96 10.53
N ASN A 105 18.43 -19.25 10.51
CA ASN A 105 19.78 -19.82 10.38
C ASN A 105 19.90 -20.74 9.15
N SER A 106 19.25 -20.38 8.05
CA SER A 106 19.27 -21.15 6.82
C SER A 106 20.55 -20.87 6.03
N ASP A 107 21.16 -21.93 5.49
CA ASP A 107 22.31 -21.81 4.59
C ASP A 107 21.91 -21.46 3.15
N LYS A 108 20.60 -21.47 2.84
CA LYS A 108 20.10 -21.25 1.47
C LYS A 108 20.35 -19.84 0.93
N PRO A 109 20.14 -18.74 1.68
CA PRO A 109 20.38 -17.39 1.13
C PRO A 109 21.82 -17.21 0.62
N ALA A 110 22.81 -17.84 1.25
CA ALA A 110 24.20 -17.77 0.83
C ALA A 110 24.45 -18.36 -0.58
N THR A 111 23.65 -19.33 -1.03
CA THR A 111 23.83 -19.94 -2.37
C THR A 111 23.46 -18.99 -3.50
N VAL A 112 22.63 -18.00 -3.22
CA VAL A 112 22.17 -16.95 -4.13
C VAL A 112 22.74 -15.57 -3.76
N GLN A 113 23.74 -15.53 -2.87
CA GLN A 113 24.38 -14.30 -2.39
C GLN A 113 23.42 -13.30 -1.73
N ALA A 114 22.36 -13.79 -1.10
CA ALA A 114 21.38 -13.01 -0.36
C ALA A 114 21.54 -13.18 1.17
N LEU A 115 20.98 -12.25 1.94
CA LEU A 115 20.92 -12.33 3.40
C LEU A 115 19.65 -13.01 3.89
N ALA A 116 18.55 -12.79 3.19
CA ALA A 116 17.29 -13.50 3.33
C ALA A 116 16.59 -13.50 1.95
N TYR A 117 15.60 -14.36 1.78
CA TYR A 117 14.70 -14.30 0.64
C TYR A 117 13.37 -15.01 0.95
N THR A 118 12.33 -14.62 0.21
CA THR A 118 11.02 -15.26 0.22
C THR A 118 10.75 -16.03 -1.06
N GLN A 119 10.27 -17.27 -0.93
CA GLN A 119 9.81 -18.09 -2.04
C GLN A 119 8.44 -18.71 -1.71
N GLY A 120 7.37 -18.16 -2.29
CA GLY A 120 6.01 -18.57 -1.92
C GLY A 120 5.73 -18.21 -0.47
N THR A 121 5.39 -19.21 0.34
CA THR A 121 5.14 -19.04 1.79
C THR A 121 6.36 -19.37 2.64
N ASP A 122 7.50 -19.74 2.05
CA ASP A 122 8.73 -20.03 2.78
C ASP A 122 9.64 -18.79 2.81
N ILE A 123 10.06 -18.40 4.01
CA ILE A 123 11.03 -17.32 4.24
C ILE A 123 12.31 -17.94 4.77
N HIS A 124 13.43 -17.71 4.08
CA HIS A 124 14.74 -18.19 4.49
C HIS A 124 15.60 -17.04 4.99
N VAL A 125 16.09 -17.14 6.23
CA VAL A 125 16.90 -16.09 6.87
C VAL A 125 18.27 -16.64 7.23
N ALA A 126 19.34 -15.99 6.76
CA ALA A 126 20.69 -16.37 7.13
C ALA A 126 20.97 -16.12 8.63
N PRO A 127 21.96 -16.80 9.24
CA PRO A 127 22.29 -16.61 10.65
C PRO A 127 22.56 -15.13 10.99
N GLY A 128 21.85 -14.57 11.97
CA GLY A 128 22.00 -13.18 12.42
C GLY A 128 21.38 -12.12 11.51
N GLN A 129 20.50 -12.53 10.58
CA GLN A 129 19.85 -11.64 9.60
C GLN A 129 18.34 -11.46 9.86
N GLU A 130 17.87 -11.72 11.08
CA GLU A 130 16.45 -11.64 11.46
C GLU A 130 15.85 -10.24 11.26
N GLN A 131 16.70 -9.20 11.22
CA GLN A 131 16.29 -7.83 10.90
C GLN A 131 15.62 -7.68 9.52
N HIS A 132 15.89 -8.59 8.58
CA HIS A 132 15.29 -8.59 7.25
C HIS A 132 13.90 -9.26 7.23
N LEU A 133 13.53 -9.98 8.30
CA LEU A 133 12.29 -10.74 8.34
C LEU A 133 11.04 -9.89 8.04
N PRO A 134 10.86 -8.66 8.55
CA PRO A 134 9.68 -7.87 8.24
C PRO A 134 9.55 -7.51 6.76
N HIS A 135 10.69 -7.25 6.10
CA HIS A 135 10.75 -6.99 4.67
C HIS A 135 10.36 -8.25 3.87
N GLU A 136 10.98 -9.39 4.19
CA GLU A 136 10.68 -10.66 3.54
C GLU A 136 9.22 -11.13 3.75
N ALA A 137 8.65 -10.87 4.93
CA ALA A 137 7.26 -11.17 5.22
C ALA A 137 6.30 -10.32 4.37
N TRP A 138 6.65 -9.06 4.08
CA TRP A 138 5.84 -8.24 3.17
C TRP A 138 5.86 -8.76 1.73
N HIS A 139 6.97 -9.35 1.28
CA HIS A 139 7.00 -10.00 -0.03
C HIS A 139 6.01 -11.16 -0.15
N VAL A 140 5.72 -11.88 0.93
CA VAL A 140 4.65 -12.90 0.92
C VAL A 140 3.30 -12.25 0.61
N ALA A 141 2.96 -11.14 1.28
CA ALA A 141 1.73 -10.41 1.02
C ALA A 141 1.64 -9.91 -0.43
N GLN A 142 2.76 -9.44 -1.00
CA GLN A 142 2.81 -9.01 -2.40
C GLN A 142 2.60 -10.17 -3.38
N GLN A 143 3.20 -11.34 -3.11
CA GLN A 143 3.02 -12.56 -3.90
C GLN A 143 1.56 -13.03 -3.83
N MET A 144 0.95 -13.03 -2.64
CA MET A 144 -0.47 -13.38 -2.44
C MET A 144 -1.42 -12.41 -3.15
N ALA A 145 -1.07 -11.12 -3.23
CA ALA A 145 -1.82 -10.12 -3.96
C ALA A 145 -1.75 -10.30 -5.51
N GLY A 146 -0.91 -11.21 -6.01
CA GLY A 146 -0.72 -11.43 -7.45
C GLY A 146 -0.06 -10.25 -8.16
N ARG A 147 0.61 -9.36 -7.42
CA ARG A 147 1.29 -8.17 -7.97
C ARG A 147 2.75 -8.45 -8.36
N VAL A 148 3.29 -9.60 -7.93
CA VAL A 148 4.68 -10.01 -8.13
C VAL A 148 4.75 -10.97 -9.30
N GLU A 149 4.89 -10.43 -10.51
CA GLU A 149 5.22 -11.22 -11.70
C GLU A 149 6.75 -11.32 -11.83
N PRO A 150 7.33 -12.50 -12.10
CA PRO A 150 8.76 -12.62 -12.35
C PRO A 150 9.21 -11.73 -13.52
N THR A 151 10.16 -10.84 -13.30
CA THR A 151 10.72 -9.97 -14.35
C THR A 151 12.11 -10.43 -14.79
N THR A 152 12.81 -11.17 -13.94
CA THR A 152 14.17 -11.66 -14.20
C THR A 152 14.43 -12.96 -13.43
N GLU A 153 15.61 -13.55 -13.62
CA GLU A 153 16.05 -14.73 -12.88
C GLU A 153 17.41 -14.47 -12.22
N MET A 154 17.52 -14.79 -10.93
CA MET A 154 18.78 -14.71 -10.19
C MET A 154 19.11 -16.09 -9.63
N GLY A 155 20.24 -16.67 -10.07
CA GLY A 155 20.64 -18.02 -9.64
C GLY A 155 19.63 -19.13 -10.01
N GLY A 156 18.80 -18.90 -11.05
CA GLY A 156 17.74 -19.82 -11.46
C GLY A 156 16.43 -19.69 -10.66
N LEU A 157 16.32 -18.68 -9.79
CA LEU A 157 15.07 -18.34 -9.11
C LEU A 157 14.39 -17.16 -9.85
N PRO A 158 13.09 -17.27 -10.15
CA PRO A 158 12.32 -16.17 -10.71
C PRO A 158 12.20 -15.05 -9.65
N VAL A 159 12.66 -13.86 -9.99
CA VAL A 159 12.60 -12.69 -9.09
C VAL A 159 11.95 -11.50 -9.80
N ASN A 160 11.34 -10.63 -9.01
CA ASN A 160 10.83 -9.35 -9.47
C ASN A 160 11.81 -8.27 -8.98
N ASP A 161 12.31 -7.43 -9.89
CA ASP A 161 13.27 -6.36 -9.62
C ASP A 161 12.64 -4.95 -9.61
N ASN A 162 11.32 -4.87 -9.43
CA ASN A 162 10.60 -3.60 -9.39
C ASN A 162 10.92 -2.84 -8.10
N VAL A 163 11.69 -1.76 -8.24
CA VAL A 163 12.09 -0.85 -7.14
C VAL A 163 10.90 -0.32 -6.33
N GLY A 164 9.72 -0.17 -6.93
CA GLY A 164 8.51 0.26 -6.22
C GLY A 164 7.99 -0.79 -5.23
N LEU A 165 8.07 -2.09 -5.59
CA LEU A 165 7.67 -3.18 -4.70
C LEU A 165 8.68 -3.40 -3.57
N GLU A 166 9.97 -3.25 -3.85
CA GLU A 166 11.03 -3.28 -2.83
C GLU A 166 10.85 -2.17 -1.79
N HIS A 167 10.59 -0.94 -2.24
CA HIS A 167 10.35 0.17 -1.33
C HIS A 167 9.07 0.00 -0.52
N GLU A 168 8.02 -0.56 -1.13
CA GLU A 168 6.79 -0.92 -0.40
C GLU A 168 7.08 -1.95 0.69
N ALA A 169 7.90 -2.97 0.40
CA ALA A 169 8.30 -3.99 1.37
C ALA A 169 9.10 -3.42 2.54
N ASP A 170 10.02 -2.48 2.29
CA ASP A 170 10.74 -1.77 3.35
C ASP A 170 9.78 -1.01 4.28
N VAL A 171 8.91 -0.17 3.70
CA VAL A 171 8.04 0.72 4.47
C VAL A 171 6.98 -0.07 5.24
N MET A 172 6.32 -1.01 4.55
CA MET A 172 5.21 -1.74 5.11
C MET A 172 5.69 -2.86 6.05
N GLY A 173 6.82 -3.50 5.77
CA GLY A 173 7.47 -4.42 6.70
C GLY A 173 7.84 -3.74 8.02
N ALA A 174 8.47 -2.56 7.95
CA ALA A 174 8.77 -1.77 9.16
C ALA A 174 7.51 -1.35 9.93
N ARG A 175 6.45 -0.96 9.22
CA ARG A 175 5.17 -0.58 9.81
C ARG A 175 4.51 -1.77 10.51
N ALA A 176 4.46 -2.93 9.87
CA ALA A 176 3.89 -4.15 10.43
C ALA A 176 4.62 -4.60 11.71
N ASN A 177 5.95 -4.45 11.73
CA ASN A 177 6.75 -4.79 12.91
C ASN A 177 6.55 -3.84 14.10
N SER A 178 5.92 -2.68 13.88
CA SER A 178 5.72 -1.63 14.89
C SER A 178 4.29 -1.56 15.45
N ILE A 179 3.42 -2.51 15.08
CA ILE A 179 2.05 -2.62 15.60
C ILE A 179 2.04 -3.26 16.99
#